data_AF-A0A2D5ML85-F1
#
_entry.id   AF-A0A2D5ML85-F1
#
_cell.length_a   1.000
_cell.length_b   1.000
_cell.length_c   1.000
_cell.angle_alpha   90.00
_cell.angle_beta   90.00
_cell.angle_gamma   90.00
#
_symmetry.space_group_name_H-M   'P 1'
#
loop_
_entity.id
_entity.type
_entity.pdbx_description
1 polymer ?
#
loop_
_entity_poly.entity_id
_entity_poly.type
_entity_poly.pdbx_seq_one_letter_code
_entity_poly.pdbx_strand_id
1 'polypeptide(L)'
;MFPAKSKIFPLLCICFASFFDSAYGDKPLVLGIKEAPPFVFKEKGELKGITIDLWNTINSNDKFTIKELTLEELLAEIKEDNIQTGLGAISITQERETYLNFSTPYYESGLAIATKLDNAPLFYYLEVVKKILGALVPWIILLFIVGLFIWLVERTKNEDQFHRPIKEGMIAGIWWACVTMTTVGYGDKTPKSLVGRLAAIVWMFSGIILISSLTATITTSLTIDRLQSSVQSVSDLEKRKTGVARGTSAVEFMEERGLGKIEFESLEMGMDALKAGEIHAFVHDKPIMKHIISKQYAGSIEVLNLPLNKELYAFPVNENNREFLENFNRKIVKMIETGEMRKIINKYLLK
;
A
#
# COMPACT_ATOMS: atom_id res chain seq x y z
N MET A 1 -72.92 -45.41 44.14
CA MET A 1 -72.89 -44.73 42.83
C MET A 1 -72.07 -43.45 43.02
N PHE A 2 -71.00 -43.33 42.23
CA PHE A 2 -69.80 -42.46 42.29
C PHE A 2 -70.05 -40.94 42.04
N PRO A 3 -69.05 -40.03 42.02
CA PRO A 3 -68.10 -39.67 43.10
C PRO A 3 -67.76 -38.14 43.17
N ALA A 4 -66.88 -37.80 44.13
CA ALA A 4 -65.89 -36.71 44.22
C ALA A 4 -65.90 -35.50 43.24
N LYS A 5 -65.94 -34.30 43.83
CA LYS A 5 -65.64 -33.01 43.17
C LYS A 5 -64.13 -32.83 42.95
N SER A 6 -63.68 -32.72 41.71
CA SER A 6 -62.36 -32.22 41.34
C SER A 6 -62.42 -30.70 41.10
N LYS A 7 -61.48 -29.95 41.70
CA LYS A 7 -61.24 -28.53 41.37
C LYS A 7 -60.16 -28.50 40.28
N ILE A 8 -60.51 -27.97 39.12
CA ILE A 8 -59.59 -27.69 38.01
C ILE A 8 -59.11 -26.24 38.18
N PHE A 9 -57.79 -26.06 38.31
CA PHE A 9 -57.09 -24.78 38.29
C PHE A 9 -56.64 -24.52 36.84
N PRO A 10 -56.94 -23.37 36.21
CA PRO A 10 -56.35 -23.07 34.92
C PRO A 10 -54.94 -22.51 35.14
N LEU A 11 -53.95 -23.22 34.60
CA LEU A 11 -52.56 -22.81 34.51
C LEU A 11 -52.48 -21.67 33.48
N LEU A 12 -52.25 -20.43 33.94
CA LEU A 12 -52.03 -19.28 33.09
C LEU A 12 -50.62 -19.38 32.48
N CYS A 13 -50.53 -19.82 31.22
CA CYS A 13 -49.29 -19.73 30.44
C CYS A 13 -48.97 -18.26 30.18
N ILE A 14 -48.04 -17.71 30.96
CA ILE A 14 -47.43 -16.41 30.68
C ILE A 14 -46.43 -16.64 29.54
N CYS A 15 -46.85 -16.32 28.31
CA CYS A 15 -45.94 -16.15 27.19
C CYS A 15 -45.04 -14.94 27.48
N PHE A 16 -43.79 -15.21 27.86
CA PHE A 16 -42.71 -14.22 27.87
C PHE A 16 -42.39 -13.86 26.41
N ALA A 17 -43.12 -12.88 25.86
CA ALA A 17 -42.72 -12.23 24.62
C ALA A 17 -41.50 -11.37 24.94
N SER A 18 -40.33 -11.81 24.50
CA SER A 18 -39.10 -11.02 24.51
C SER A 18 -39.29 -9.81 23.60
N PHE A 19 -39.67 -8.67 24.19
CA PHE A 19 -39.54 -7.37 23.53
C PHE A 19 -38.05 -7.10 23.34
N PHE A 20 -37.56 -7.27 22.11
CA PHE A 20 -36.38 -6.55 21.66
C PHE A 20 -36.79 -5.09 21.53
N ASP A 21 -36.44 -4.28 22.52
CA ASP A 21 -36.53 -2.83 22.40
C ASP A 21 -35.65 -2.38 21.23
N SER A 22 -36.30 -1.84 20.20
CA SER A 22 -35.66 -0.97 19.22
C SER A 22 -35.06 0.20 20.00
N ALA A 23 -33.73 0.33 20.00
CA ALA A 23 -33.01 1.39 20.71
C ALA A 23 -33.18 2.78 20.09
N TYR A 24 -34.30 3.03 19.43
CA TYR A 24 -34.65 4.29 18.81
C TYR A 24 -36.17 4.46 18.90
N GLY A 25 -36.62 5.38 19.74
CA GLY A 25 -38.04 5.72 19.86
C GLY A 25 -38.53 6.37 18.56
N ASP A 26 -39.60 5.81 17.99
CA ASP A 26 -40.55 6.31 16.95
C ASP A 26 -40.10 7.21 15.77
N LYS A 27 -38.87 7.68 15.69
CA LYS A 27 -38.34 8.44 14.55
C LYS A 27 -37.78 7.49 13.50
N PRO A 28 -38.11 7.66 12.21
CA PRO A 28 -37.53 6.86 11.13
C PRO A 28 -36.02 7.08 11.06
N LEU A 29 -35.26 5.99 10.96
CA LEU A 29 -33.80 6.01 10.86
C LEU A 29 -33.39 6.54 9.48
N VAL A 30 -32.68 7.67 9.43
CA VAL A 30 -32.16 8.31 8.22
C VAL A 30 -30.64 8.30 8.26
N LEU A 31 -30.02 7.75 7.21
CA LEU A 31 -28.58 7.65 7.05
C LEU A 31 -28.12 8.52 5.90
N GLY A 32 -27.04 9.27 6.12
CA GLY A 32 -26.31 9.92 5.04
C GLY A 32 -25.40 8.91 4.33
N ILE A 33 -25.30 8.98 3.02
CA ILE A 33 -24.26 8.28 2.26
C ILE A 33 -23.40 9.28 1.49
N LYS A 34 -22.08 9.14 1.64
CA LYS A 34 -21.08 9.75 0.78
C LYS A 34 -20.51 8.66 -0.12
N GLU A 35 -20.72 8.79 -1.43
CA GLU A 35 -20.13 7.85 -2.38
C GLU A 35 -18.60 7.90 -2.31
N ALA A 36 -18.00 6.76 -1.97
CA ALA A 36 -16.58 6.61 -1.73
C ALA A 36 -16.21 5.13 -1.94
N PRO A 37 -16.10 4.66 -3.20
CA PRO A 37 -15.68 3.28 -3.47
C PRO A 37 -14.31 2.99 -2.81
N PRO A 38 -14.11 1.84 -2.14
CA PRO A 38 -15.01 0.69 -2.02
C PRO A 38 -15.88 0.67 -0.75
N PHE A 39 -16.00 1.79 -0.02
CA PHE A 39 -16.73 1.87 1.24
C PHE A 39 -18.24 2.04 1.07
N VAL A 40 -18.66 2.86 0.10
CA VAL A 40 -20.03 2.99 -0.39
C VAL A 40 -19.98 3.32 -1.86
N PHE A 41 -20.73 2.59 -2.69
CA PHE A 41 -20.89 2.87 -4.11
C PHE A 41 -22.14 2.18 -4.64
N LYS A 42 -22.63 2.65 -5.79
CA LYS A 42 -23.73 1.98 -6.49
C LYS A 42 -23.18 0.99 -7.51
N GLU A 43 -23.69 -0.24 -7.48
CA GLU A 43 -23.42 -1.24 -8.51
C GLU A 43 -24.76 -1.77 -9.04
N LYS A 44 -25.06 -1.50 -10.32
CA LYS A 44 -26.33 -1.88 -10.96
C LYS A 44 -27.58 -1.37 -10.23
N GLY A 45 -27.48 -0.19 -9.61
CA GLY A 45 -28.58 0.44 -8.86
C GLY A 45 -28.71 -0.01 -7.41
N GLU A 46 -27.94 -1.02 -6.97
CA GLU A 46 -27.89 -1.43 -5.57
C GLU A 46 -26.72 -0.75 -4.85
N LEU A 47 -26.96 -0.29 -3.62
CA LEU A 47 -25.90 0.23 -2.76
C LEU A 47 -25.08 -0.94 -2.20
N LYS A 48 -23.76 -0.86 -2.39
CA LYS A 48 -22.79 -1.83 -1.91
C LYS A 48 -21.58 -1.12 -1.32
N GLY A 49 -20.80 -1.88 -0.57
CA GLY A 49 -19.53 -1.40 -0.02
C GLY A 49 -19.36 -1.84 1.42
N ILE A 50 -18.16 -1.55 1.94
CA ILE A 50 -17.75 -1.96 3.29
C ILE A 50 -18.74 -1.42 4.34
N THR A 51 -19.05 -0.13 4.31
CA THR A 51 -19.88 0.49 5.36
C THR A 51 -21.36 0.14 5.23
N ILE A 52 -21.85 -0.17 4.02
CA ILE A 52 -23.19 -0.73 3.81
C ILE A 52 -23.30 -2.12 4.43
N ASP A 53 -22.34 -3.01 4.14
CA ASP A 53 -22.33 -4.37 4.69
C ASP A 53 -22.14 -4.35 6.22
N LEU A 54 -21.25 -3.49 6.74
CA LEU A 54 -21.08 -3.30 8.18
C LEU A 54 -22.39 -2.85 8.84
N TRP A 55 -23.04 -1.82 8.27
CA TRP A 55 -24.31 -1.32 8.80
C TRP A 55 -25.40 -2.39 8.84
N ASN A 56 -25.58 -3.10 7.72
CA ASN A 56 -26.59 -4.16 7.61
C ASN A 56 -26.34 -5.32 8.58
N THR A 57 -25.08 -5.65 8.88
CA THR A 57 -24.74 -6.63 9.92
C THR A 57 -25.07 -6.12 11.32
N ILE A 58 -24.82 -4.84 11.61
CA ILE A 58 -25.03 -4.24 12.94
C ILE A 58 -26.53 -4.03 13.23
N ASN A 59 -27.30 -3.62 12.23
CA ASN A 59 -28.69 -3.17 12.34
C ASN A 59 -29.60 -3.93 11.36
N SER A 60 -29.50 -5.26 11.32
CA SER A 60 -30.18 -6.12 10.34
C SER A 60 -31.71 -6.03 10.32
N ASN A 61 -32.32 -5.51 11.38
CA ASN A 61 -33.77 -5.47 11.57
C ASN A 61 -34.37 -4.07 11.41
N ASP A 62 -33.53 -3.04 11.26
CA ASP A 62 -33.99 -1.65 11.28
C ASP A 62 -34.24 -1.17 9.84
N LYS A 63 -35.44 -0.65 9.58
CA LYS A 63 -35.72 0.03 8.31
C LYS A 63 -35.10 1.41 8.35
N PHE A 64 -34.29 1.73 7.35
CA PHE A 64 -33.67 3.03 7.22
C PHE A 64 -33.93 3.67 5.85
N THR A 65 -33.92 5.00 5.82
CA THR A 65 -33.93 5.81 4.61
C THR A 65 -32.54 6.37 4.36
N ILE A 66 -32.19 6.57 3.09
CA ILE A 66 -30.84 6.99 2.69
C ILE A 66 -30.92 8.36 2.03
N LYS A 67 -30.00 9.26 2.39
CA LYS A 67 -29.82 10.57 1.76
C LYS A 67 -28.41 10.67 1.17
N GLU A 68 -28.31 10.88 -0.14
CA GLU A 68 -27.03 11.12 -0.82
C GLU A 68 -26.59 12.57 -0.62
N LEU A 69 -25.37 12.74 -0.12
CA LEU A 69 -24.83 14.02 0.32
C LEU A 69 -23.34 14.11 -0.03
N THR A 70 -22.84 15.34 -0.22
CA THR A 70 -21.41 15.62 -0.15
C THR A 70 -20.89 15.42 1.28
N LEU A 71 -19.56 15.37 1.48
CA LEU A 71 -19.01 15.22 2.83
C LEU A 71 -19.40 16.42 3.72
N GLU A 72 -19.31 17.63 3.20
CA GLU A 72 -19.63 18.85 3.94
C GLU A 72 -21.11 18.86 4.38
N GLU A 73 -22.03 18.56 3.45
CA GLU A 73 -23.46 18.46 3.76
C GLU A 73 -23.76 17.32 4.74
N LEU A 74 -23.11 16.16 4.58
CA LEU A 74 -23.29 15.01 5.47
C LEU A 74 -22.89 15.35 6.91
N LEU A 75 -21.74 16.00 7.11
CA LEU A 75 -21.29 16.40 8.44
C LEU A 75 -22.21 17.46 9.05
N ALA A 76 -22.69 18.41 8.25
CA ALA A 76 -23.65 19.42 8.70
C ALA A 76 -24.99 18.80 9.13
N GLU A 77 -25.55 17.88 8.34
CA GLU A 77 -26.83 17.22 8.65
C GLU A 77 -26.75 16.34 9.91
N ILE A 78 -25.60 15.72 10.18
CA ILE A 78 -25.38 14.98 11.44
C ILE A 78 -25.28 15.96 12.61
N LYS A 79 -24.58 17.09 12.44
CA LYS A 79 -24.44 18.13 13.47
C LYS A 79 -25.79 18.73 13.87
N GLU A 80 -26.71 18.90 12.91
CA GLU A 80 -28.07 19.39 13.15
C GLU A 80 -29.06 18.30 13.62
N ASP A 81 -28.59 17.06 13.82
CA ASP A 81 -29.40 15.89 14.22
C ASP A 81 -30.53 15.52 13.24
N ASN A 82 -30.39 15.91 11.97
CA ASN A 82 -31.34 15.56 10.91
C ASN A 82 -31.16 14.12 10.40
N ILE A 83 -29.94 13.58 10.52
CA ILE A 83 -29.58 12.19 10.19
C ILE A 83 -28.76 11.58 11.32
N GLN A 84 -28.89 10.26 11.53
CA GLN A 84 -28.29 9.61 12.70
C GLN A 84 -26.78 9.38 12.55
N THR A 85 -26.34 9.02 11.35
CA THR A 85 -24.93 8.82 11.03
C THR A 85 -24.68 8.87 9.52
N GLY A 86 -23.41 8.84 9.13
CA GLY A 86 -22.96 8.79 7.75
C GLY A 86 -22.23 7.49 7.42
N LEU A 87 -22.57 6.90 6.27
CA LEU A 87 -21.86 5.77 5.69
C LEU A 87 -20.92 6.27 4.59
N GLY A 88 -19.66 5.83 4.64
CA GLY A 88 -18.59 6.27 3.74
C GLY A 88 -17.24 6.27 4.46
N ALA A 89 -16.18 6.58 3.73
CA ALA A 89 -14.84 6.76 4.30
C ALA A 89 -14.74 8.13 5.00
N ILE A 90 -15.13 8.18 6.28
CA ILE A 90 -15.15 9.41 7.08
C ILE A 90 -14.06 9.31 8.14
N SER A 91 -13.02 10.12 7.96
CA SER A 91 -11.89 10.20 8.89
C SER A 91 -12.25 10.96 10.15
N ILE A 92 -11.81 10.43 11.29
CA ILE A 92 -11.73 11.16 12.56
C ILE A 92 -10.65 12.23 12.42
N THR A 93 -11.01 13.50 12.65
CA THR A 93 -10.05 14.62 12.65
C THR A 93 -10.28 15.50 13.88
N GLN A 94 -9.25 16.24 14.29
CA GLN A 94 -9.34 17.09 15.47
C GLN A 94 -10.44 18.15 15.32
N GLU A 95 -10.57 18.74 14.13
CA GLU A 95 -11.60 19.72 13.83
C GLU A 95 -13.01 19.12 14.00
N ARG A 96 -13.25 17.94 13.43
CA ARG A 96 -14.58 17.29 13.46
C ARG A 96 -14.98 16.83 14.85
N GLU A 97 -14.04 16.36 15.66
CA GLU A 97 -14.27 15.97 17.07
C GLU A 97 -14.73 17.13 17.95
N THR A 98 -14.56 18.39 17.51
CA THR A 98 -15.07 19.54 18.29
C THR A 98 -16.58 19.71 18.23
N TYR A 99 -17.26 19.11 17.23
CA TYR A 99 -18.70 19.26 17.03
C TYR A 99 -19.44 17.96 16.65
N LEU A 100 -18.73 16.83 16.59
CA LEU A 100 -19.28 15.49 16.36
C LEU A 100 -18.57 14.49 17.27
N ASN A 101 -19.28 13.44 17.67
CA ASN A 101 -18.67 12.25 18.25
C ASN A 101 -18.46 11.19 17.17
N PHE A 102 -17.51 10.29 17.38
CA PHE A 102 -17.25 9.19 16.47
C PHE A 102 -17.37 7.82 17.13
N SER A 103 -17.79 6.84 16.34
CA SER A 103 -17.77 5.44 16.76
C SER A 103 -16.35 4.93 16.98
N THR A 104 -16.23 3.76 17.59
CA THR A 104 -15.00 2.96 17.50
C THR A 104 -14.60 2.82 16.02
N PRO A 105 -13.33 3.09 15.67
CA PRO A 105 -12.88 3.01 14.29
C PRO A 105 -13.10 1.60 13.72
N TYR A 106 -13.65 1.54 12.52
CA TYR A 106 -13.87 0.27 11.81
C TYR A 106 -12.78 -0.01 10.77
N TYR A 107 -11.96 0.98 10.41
CA TYR A 107 -10.88 0.81 9.44
C TYR A 107 -9.72 1.77 9.72
N GLU A 108 -8.50 1.25 9.70
CA GLU A 108 -7.27 2.04 9.71
C GLU A 108 -6.83 2.27 8.26
N SER A 109 -6.91 3.52 7.82
CA SER A 109 -6.50 4.01 6.52
C SER A 109 -5.24 4.87 6.64
N GLY A 110 -4.93 5.59 5.57
CA GLY A 110 -3.98 6.67 5.57
C GLY A 110 -4.04 7.43 4.26
N LEU A 111 -3.51 8.64 4.27
CA LEU A 111 -3.29 9.37 3.03
C LEU A 111 -2.19 8.69 2.21
N ALA A 112 -2.28 8.82 0.90
CA ALA A 112 -1.19 8.53 -0.01
C ALA A 112 -1.06 9.64 -1.06
N ILE A 113 0.09 9.68 -1.72
CA ILE A 113 0.34 10.54 -2.87
C ILE A 113 0.17 9.69 -4.14
N ALA A 114 -0.56 10.20 -5.12
CA ALA A 114 -0.52 9.71 -6.49
C ALA A 114 0.36 10.61 -7.37
N THR A 115 1.11 9.99 -8.27
CA THR A 115 1.87 10.68 -9.31
C THR A 115 1.61 10.05 -10.65
N LYS A 116 1.82 10.82 -11.71
CA LYS A 116 1.84 10.28 -13.08
C LYS A 116 2.94 9.22 -13.19
N LEU A 117 2.63 8.13 -13.87
CA LEU A 117 3.61 7.11 -14.22
C LEU A 117 4.40 7.62 -15.43
N ASP A 118 5.55 8.24 -15.18
CA ASP A 118 6.43 8.71 -16.24
C ASP A 118 7.37 7.58 -16.69
N ASN A 119 7.49 7.39 -18.00
CA ASN A 119 8.52 6.51 -18.54
C ASN A 119 9.91 7.15 -18.31
N ALA A 120 10.86 6.38 -17.77
CA ALA A 120 12.21 6.86 -17.53
C ALA A 120 12.83 7.44 -18.84
N PRO A 121 13.37 8.67 -18.83
CA PRO A 121 14.01 9.26 -19.99
C PRO A 121 15.18 8.40 -20.50
N LEU A 122 15.47 8.41 -21.81
CA LEU A 122 16.57 7.62 -22.39
C LEU A 122 17.94 7.85 -21.71
N PHE A 123 18.20 9.07 -21.26
CA PHE A 123 19.44 9.44 -20.56
C PHE A 123 19.62 8.67 -19.24
N TYR A 124 18.52 8.26 -18.61
CA TYR A 124 18.53 7.45 -17.40
C TYR A 124 19.13 6.07 -17.65
N TYR A 125 18.73 5.40 -18.73
CA TYR A 125 19.33 4.11 -19.13
C TYR A 125 20.84 4.24 -19.36
N LEU A 126 21.31 5.38 -19.86
CA LEU A 126 22.75 5.65 -19.99
C LEU A 126 23.44 5.75 -18.62
N GLU A 127 22.80 6.32 -17.60
CA GLU A 127 23.35 6.36 -16.24
C GLU A 127 23.42 4.98 -15.59
N VAL A 128 22.38 4.16 -15.77
CA VAL A 128 22.38 2.77 -15.29
C VAL A 128 23.51 1.97 -15.94
N VAL A 129 23.69 2.09 -17.26
CA VAL A 129 24.80 1.46 -17.97
C VAL A 129 26.15 1.96 -17.46
N LYS A 130 26.33 3.27 -17.24
CA LYS A 130 27.57 3.83 -16.66
C LYS A 130 27.85 3.27 -15.28
N LYS A 131 26.85 3.13 -14.42
CA LYS A 131 26.98 2.57 -13.07
C LYS A 131 27.40 1.11 -13.10
N ILE A 132 26.80 0.30 -13.98
CA ILE A 132 27.17 -1.11 -14.18
C ILE A 132 28.61 -1.22 -14.69
N LEU A 133 28.99 -0.42 -15.70
CA LEU A 133 30.36 -0.39 -16.21
C LEU A 133 31.37 0.04 -15.14
N GLY A 134 31.03 1.06 -14.34
CA GLY A 134 31.87 1.51 -13.22
C GLY A 134 32.09 0.43 -12.17
N ALA A 135 31.05 -0.36 -11.85
CA ALA A 135 31.16 -1.48 -10.91
C ALA A 135 32.07 -2.61 -11.42
N LEU A 136 32.26 -2.75 -12.74
CA LEU A 136 33.14 -3.75 -13.34
C LEU A 136 34.62 -3.38 -13.33
N VAL A 137 34.96 -2.09 -13.28
CA VAL A 137 36.35 -1.60 -13.30
C VAL A 137 37.25 -2.26 -12.23
N PRO A 138 36.91 -2.27 -10.92
CA PRO A 138 37.76 -2.89 -9.90
C PRO A 138 37.95 -4.39 -10.15
N TRP A 139 36.94 -5.06 -10.68
CA TRP A 139 37.00 -6.49 -11.01
C TRP A 139 37.89 -6.79 -12.20
N ILE A 140 37.84 -5.96 -13.24
CA ILE A 140 38.75 -6.05 -14.38
C ILE A 140 40.19 -5.88 -13.90
N ILE A 141 40.46 -4.90 -13.04
CA ILE A 141 41.80 -4.69 -12.45
C ILE A 141 42.24 -5.93 -11.65
N LEU A 142 41.36 -6.48 -10.81
CA LEU A 142 41.65 -7.69 -10.03
C LEU A 142 41.96 -8.89 -10.92
N LEU A 143 41.23 -9.07 -12.03
CA LEU A 143 41.48 -10.12 -13.01
C LEU A 143 42.89 -10.01 -13.59
N PHE A 144 43.32 -8.80 -13.98
CA PHE A 144 44.70 -8.59 -14.44
C PHE A 144 45.71 -8.94 -13.35
N ILE A 145 45.49 -8.51 -12.10
CA ILE A 145 46.39 -8.81 -10.97
C ILE A 145 46.52 -10.32 -10.75
N VAL A 146 45.40 -11.05 -10.71
CA VAL A 146 45.39 -12.50 -10.45
C VAL A 146 45.98 -13.28 -11.64
N GLY A 147 45.66 -12.86 -12.88
CA GLY A 147 46.24 -13.46 -14.08
C GLY A 147 47.76 -13.31 -14.12
N LEU A 148 48.28 -12.12 -13.76
CA LEU A 148 49.72 -11.88 -13.66
C LEU A 148 50.35 -12.68 -12.51
N PHE A 149 49.68 -12.75 -11.36
CA PHE A 149 50.15 -13.52 -10.22
C PHE A 149 50.28 -15.02 -10.55
N ILE A 150 49.26 -15.61 -11.18
CA ILE A 150 49.29 -17.01 -11.58
C ILE A 150 50.36 -17.28 -12.61
N TRP A 151 50.54 -16.38 -13.60
CA TRP A 151 51.66 -16.48 -14.53
C TRP A 151 53.01 -16.46 -13.79
N LEU A 152 53.23 -15.55 -12.84
CA LEU A 152 54.48 -15.47 -12.07
C LEU A 152 54.78 -16.73 -11.25
N VAL A 153 53.74 -17.37 -10.70
CA VAL A 153 53.86 -18.59 -9.89
C VAL A 153 54.06 -19.83 -10.76
N GLU A 154 53.35 -19.94 -11.87
CA GLU A 154 53.35 -21.13 -12.73
C GLU A 154 54.47 -21.11 -13.78
N ARG A 155 55.07 -19.95 -14.09
CA ARG A 155 56.15 -19.85 -15.09
C ARG A 155 57.33 -20.78 -14.83
N THR A 156 57.60 -21.18 -13.59
CA THR A 156 58.74 -22.05 -13.26
C THR A 156 58.40 -23.53 -13.14
N LYS A 157 57.12 -23.88 -12.96
CA LYS A 157 56.67 -25.26 -12.69
C LYS A 157 55.74 -25.85 -13.75
N ASN A 158 55.16 -25.01 -14.60
CA ASN A 158 54.24 -25.42 -15.65
C ASN A 158 54.65 -24.78 -16.98
N GLU A 159 55.83 -25.17 -17.45
CA GLU A 159 56.44 -24.60 -18.65
C GLU A 159 55.58 -24.85 -19.90
N ASP A 160 54.98 -26.04 -20.04
CA ASP A 160 54.18 -26.40 -21.22
C ASP A 160 53.00 -25.44 -21.49
N GLN A 161 52.43 -24.83 -20.45
CA GLN A 161 51.22 -24.00 -20.54
C GLN A 161 51.49 -22.50 -20.30
N PHE A 162 52.55 -22.16 -19.58
CA PHE A 162 52.85 -20.79 -19.16
C PHE A 162 54.25 -20.28 -19.58
N HIS A 163 55.12 -21.11 -20.15
CA HIS A 163 56.40 -20.66 -20.74
C HIS A 163 56.20 -20.24 -22.20
N ARG A 164 56.11 -18.92 -22.39
CA ARG A 164 56.28 -18.22 -23.67
C ARG A 164 56.91 -16.85 -23.38
N PRO A 165 57.33 -16.05 -24.38
CA PRO A 165 57.80 -14.68 -24.15
C PRO A 165 56.88 -13.93 -23.19
N ILE A 166 57.41 -13.06 -22.34
CA ILE A 166 56.70 -12.41 -21.21
C ILE A 166 55.26 -11.99 -21.56
N LYS A 167 55.07 -11.41 -22.75
CA LYS A 167 53.74 -11.00 -23.26
C LYS A 167 52.75 -12.15 -23.40
N GLU A 168 53.16 -13.27 -23.98
CA GLU A 168 52.31 -14.45 -24.21
C GLU A 168 51.96 -15.19 -22.90
N GLY A 169 52.91 -15.27 -21.97
CA GLY A 169 52.68 -15.87 -20.65
C GLY A 169 51.71 -15.05 -19.78
N MET A 170 51.85 -13.71 -19.79
CA MET A 170 50.90 -12.82 -19.10
C MET A 170 49.48 -12.97 -19.67
N ILE A 171 49.35 -13.00 -21.00
CA ILE A 171 48.05 -13.21 -21.67
C ILE A 171 47.48 -14.59 -21.31
N ALA A 172 48.30 -15.63 -21.20
CA ALA A 172 47.86 -16.96 -20.79
C ALA A 172 47.30 -16.98 -19.35
N GLY A 173 47.93 -16.27 -18.42
CA GLY A 173 47.44 -16.10 -17.05
C GLY A 173 46.13 -15.30 -16.97
N ILE A 174 46.03 -14.22 -17.73
CA ILE A 174 44.80 -13.40 -17.84
C ILE A 174 43.66 -14.19 -18.48
N TRP A 175 43.94 -14.97 -19.53
CA TRP A 175 42.99 -15.85 -20.20
C TRP A 175 42.44 -16.90 -19.22
N TRP A 176 43.34 -17.56 -18.48
CA TRP A 176 42.95 -18.52 -17.45
C TRP A 176 42.07 -17.86 -16.39
N ALA A 177 42.48 -16.69 -15.86
CA ALA A 177 41.72 -15.96 -14.86
C ALA A 177 40.31 -15.61 -15.37
N CYS A 178 40.20 -15.14 -16.62
CA CYS A 178 38.93 -14.83 -17.25
C CYS A 178 38.01 -16.06 -17.35
N VAL A 179 38.49 -17.16 -17.94
CA VAL A 179 37.70 -18.39 -18.16
C VAL A 179 37.28 -19.05 -16.85
N THR A 180 38.12 -18.97 -15.80
CA THR A 180 37.79 -19.46 -14.45
C THR A 180 36.78 -18.55 -13.74
N MET A 181 36.92 -17.22 -13.86
CA MET A 181 35.99 -16.26 -13.25
C MET A 181 34.60 -16.35 -13.85
N THR A 182 34.50 -16.53 -15.18
CA THR A 182 33.22 -16.67 -15.89
C THR A 182 32.61 -18.07 -15.75
N THR A 183 33.23 -18.96 -14.98
CA THR A 183 32.79 -20.36 -14.76
C THR A 183 32.75 -21.24 -16.02
N VAL A 184 33.30 -20.78 -17.15
CA VAL A 184 33.32 -21.53 -18.41
C VAL A 184 34.27 -22.72 -18.33
N GLY A 185 35.46 -22.52 -17.76
CA GLY A 185 36.34 -23.62 -17.36
C GLY A 185 36.76 -24.59 -18.48
N TYR A 186 37.21 -24.09 -19.64
CA TYR A 186 37.66 -24.94 -20.76
C TYR A 186 38.73 -25.99 -20.41
N GLY A 187 39.48 -25.78 -19.32
CA GLY A 187 40.51 -26.71 -18.85
C GLY A 187 41.78 -26.72 -19.70
N ASP A 188 41.90 -25.82 -20.67
CA ASP A 188 43.04 -25.68 -21.57
C ASP A 188 44.32 -25.25 -20.84
N LYS A 189 44.17 -24.49 -19.74
CA LYS A 189 45.26 -24.08 -18.85
C LYS A 189 44.85 -24.34 -17.41
N THR A 190 45.75 -24.90 -16.61
CA THR A 190 45.50 -25.17 -15.19
C THR A 190 46.80 -25.02 -14.37
N PRO A 191 46.72 -24.45 -13.16
CA PRO A 191 47.89 -24.37 -12.29
C PRO A 191 48.28 -25.77 -11.77
N LYS A 192 49.57 -26.09 -11.90
CA LYS A 192 50.13 -27.36 -11.42
C LYS A 192 50.77 -27.21 -10.04
N SER A 193 51.22 -26.00 -9.67
CA SER A 193 51.88 -25.78 -8.38
C SER A 193 50.88 -25.76 -7.21
N LEU A 194 51.36 -26.11 -6.00
CA LEU A 194 50.55 -26.05 -4.78
C LEU A 194 50.01 -24.63 -4.54
N VAL A 195 50.87 -23.61 -4.67
CA VAL A 195 50.51 -22.20 -4.47
C VAL A 195 49.52 -21.72 -5.53
N GLY A 196 49.72 -22.08 -6.80
CA GLY A 196 48.80 -21.76 -7.88
C GLY A 196 47.43 -22.41 -7.71
N ARG A 197 47.37 -23.65 -7.20
CA ARG A 197 46.11 -24.32 -6.87
C ARG A 197 45.36 -23.66 -5.71
N LEU A 198 46.07 -23.25 -4.65
CA LEU A 198 45.45 -22.52 -3.54
C LEU A 198 44.91 -21.16 -4.01
N ALA A 199 45.68 -20.43 -4.82
CA ALA A 199 45.24 -19.18 -5.42
C ALA A 199 44.04 -19.37 -6.35
N ALA A 200 44.00 -20.47 -7.11
CA ALA A 200 42.87 -20.81 -7.96
C ALA A 200 41.59 -21.10 -7.19
N ILE A 201 41.67 -21.75 -6.04
CA ILE A 201 40.50 -21.95 -5.16
C ILE A 201 39.92 -20.60 -4.73
N VAL A 202 40.78 -19.70 -4.23
CA VAL A 202 40.35 -18.35 -3.83
C VAL A 202 39.76 -17.58 -5.01
N TRP A 203 40.35 -17.70 -6.20
CA TRP A 203 39.86 -17.06 -7.42
C TRP A 203 38.50 -17.58 -7.87
N MET A 204 38.28 -18.90 -7.81
CA MET A 204 36.99 -19.52 -8.15
C MET A 204 35.85 -19.01 -7.26
N PHE A 205 36.06 -18.96 -5.93
CA PHE A 205 35.06 -18.38 -5.03
C PHE A 205 34.83 -16.89 -5.29
N SER A 206 35.90 -16.14 -5.57
CA SER A 206 35.81 -14.71 -5.91
C SER A 206 34.99 -14.47 -7.19
N GLY A 207 35.15 -15.34 -8.20
CA GLY A 207 34.37 -15.28 -9.44
C GLY A 207 32.87 -15.48 -9.24
N ILE A 208 32.47 -16.42 -8.38
CA ILE A 208 31.05 -16.64 -8.03
C ILE A 208 30.47 -15.40 -7.33
N ILE A 209 31.20 -14.84 -6.36
CA ILE A 209 30.81 -13.61 -5.65
C ILE A 209 30.65 -12.45 -6.65
N LEU A 210 31.56 -12.33 -7.62
CA LEU A 210 31.51 -11.31 -8.66
C LEU A 210 30.24 -11.44 -9.50
N ILE A 211 29.97 -12.62 -10.08
CA ILE A 211 28.78 -12.84 -10.93
C ILE A 211 27.49 -12.54 -10.13
N SER A 212 27.44 -12.99 -8.88
CA SER A 212 26.33 -12.72 -7.97
C SER A 212 26.17 -11.22 -7.70
N SER A 213 27.26 -10.50 -7.41
CA SER A 213 27.25 -9.05 -7.14
C SER A 213 26.83 -8.22 -8.35
N LEU A 214 27.25 -8.62 -9.56
CA LEU A 214 26.86 -7.97 -10.81
C LEU A 214 25.36 -8.15 -11.05
N THR A 215 24.87 -9.38 -10.90
CA THR A 215 23.45 -9.71 -11.03
C THR A 215 22.61 -8.93 -10.00
N ALA A 216 23.07 -8.86 -8.76
CA ALA A 216 22.44 -8.05 -7.71
C ALA A 216 22.41 -6.57 -8.08
N THR A 217 23.52 -6.01 -8.57
CA THR A 217 23.60 -4.59 -8.97
C THR A 217 22.64 -4.26 -10.12
N ILE A 218 22.57 -5.12 -11.13
CA ILE A 218 21.63 -4.98 -12.25
C ILE A 218 20.20 -5.06 -11.73
N THR A 219 19.89 -6.07 -10.91
CA THR A 219 18.55 -6.27 -10.35
C THR A 219 18.12 -5.09 -9.49
N THR A 220 18.98 -4.62 -8.58
CA THR A 220 18.71 -3.48 -7.70
C THR A 220 18.50 -2.19 -8.51
N SER A 221 19.33 -1.96 -9.53
CA SER A 221 19.16 -0.77 -10.39
C SER A 221 17.80 -0.83 -11.10
N LEU A 222 17.49 -1.93 -11.80
CA LEU A 222 16.19 -2.11 -12.46
C LEU A 222 14.97 -2.10 -11.51
N THR A 223 15.14 -2.46 -10.24
CA THR A 223 14.05 -2.49 -9.26
C THR A 223 13.76 -1.10 -8.69
N ILE A 224 14.79 -0.29 -8.45
CA ILE A 224 14.64 1.09 -7.96
C ILE A 224 13.93 1.97 -9.02
N ASP A 225 14.06 1.62 -10.30
CA ASP A 225 13.53 2.39 -11.44
C ASP A 225 12.01 2.38 -11.55
N ARG A 226 11.32 1.37 -11.00
CA ARG A 226 9.85 1.34 -10.94
C ARG A 226 9.27 2.17 -9.78
N LEU A 227 10.12 2.79 -8.96
CA LEU A 227 9.73 3.53 -7.77
C LEU A 227 10.05 5.03 -7.90
N GLN A 228 10.65 5.48 -9.01
CA GLN A 228 11.00 6.87 -9.25
C GLN A 228 9.80 7.68 -9.73
N SER A 229 8.79 7.76 -8.89
CA SER A 229 7.98 8.96 -8.88
C SER A 229 8.87 10.17 -8.58
N SER A 230 8.51 11.33 -9.15
CA SER A 230 9.23 12.60 -8.90
C SER A 230 9.13 13.12 -7.46
N VAL A 231 8.40 12.41 -6.60
CA VAL A 231 8.11 12.74 -5.20
C VAL A 231 8.59 11.57 -4.33
N GLN A 232 9.76 11.70 -3.71
CA GLN A 232 10.32 10.62 -2.88
C GLN A 232 9.98 10.80 -1.40
N SER A 233 9.56 12.00 -1.01
CA SER A 233 9.24 12.37 0.36
C SER A 233 8.12 13.39 0.41
N VAL A 234 7.51 13.53 1.59
CA VAL A 234 6.48 14.56 1.84
C VAL A 234 7.04 15.97 1.60
N SER A 235 8.32 16.20 1.92
CA SER A 235 8.98 17.49 1.71
C SER A 235 9.10 17.88 0.24
N ASP A 236 9.10 16.91 -0.69
CA ASP A 236 9.12 17.23 -2.12
C ASP A 236 7.83 17.92 -2.58
N LEU A 237 6.73 17.76 -1.84
CA LEU A 237 5.45 18.42 -2.12
C LEU A 237 5.55 19.95 -2.00
N GLU A 238 6.46 20.49 -1.18
CA GLU A 238 6.68 21.94 -1.02
C GLU A 238 7.01 22.63 -2.34
N LYS A 239 7.70 21.92 -3.24
CA LYS A 239 8.21 22.46 -4.51
C LYS A 239 7.36 22.05 -5.70
N ARG A 240 6.23 21.37 -5.47
CA ARG A 240 5.42 20.75 -6.51
C ARG A 240 3.98 21.27 -6.45
N LYS A 241 3.37 21.41 -7.63
CA LYS A 241 1.94 21.65 -7.72
C LYS A 241 1.21 20.39 -7.26
N THR A 242 0.65 20.46 -6.06
CA THR A 242 0.00 19.32 -5.40
C THR A 242 -1.50 19.57 -5.33
N GLY A 243 -2.29 18.64 -5.86
CA GLY A 243 -3.75 18.68 -5.79
C GLY A 243 -4.30 17.96 -4.58
N VAL A 244 -5.43 18.43 -4.07
CA VAL A 244 -6.25 17.77 -3.04
C VAL A 244 -7.73 17.89 -3.39
N ALA A 245 -8.55 16.94 -2.96
CA ALA A 245 -10.01 17.08 -3.06
C ALA A 245 -10.52 17.96 -1.90
N ARG A 246 -11.39 18.91 -2.22
CA ARG A 246 -11.97 19.85 -1.25
C ARG A 246 -12.76 19.12 -0.16
N GLY A 247 -12.70 19.65 1.07
CA GLY A 247 -13.42 19.11 2.23
C GLY A 247 -12.91 17.75 2.74
N THR A 248 -11.73 17.30 2.30
CA THR A 248 -11.13 16.03 2.74
C THR A 248 -10.03 16.23 3.78
N SER A 249 -9.67 15.17 4.51
CA SER A 249 -8.55 15.18 5.45
C SER A 249 -7.19 15.49 4.78
N ALA A 250 -7.08 15.34 3.45
CA ALA A 250 -5.90 15.75 2.70
C ALA A 250 -5.71 17.28 2.71
N VAL A 251 -6.78 18.07 2.79
CA VAL A 251 -6.73 19.54 2.93
C VAL A 251 -6.07 19.89 4.27
N GLU A 252 -6.62 19.34 5.35
CA GLU A 252 -6.14 19.51 6.74
C GLU A 252 -4.66 19.09 6.86
N PHE A 253 -4.30 17.93 6.29
CA PHE A 253 -2.91 17.43 6.27
C PHE A 253 -1.92 18.39 5.61
N MET A 254 -2.30 19.00 4.48
CA MET A 254 -1.44 19.94 3.76
C MET A 254 -1.30 21.26 4.53
N GLU A 255 -2.39 21.74 5.15
CA GLU A 255 -2.40 22.98 5.94
C GLU A 255 -1.58 22.87 7.22
N GLU A 256 -1.73 21.79 7.99
CA GLU A 256 -0.95 21.53 9.20
C GLU A 256 0.57 21.54 8.95
N ARG A 257 0.98 21.17 7.73
CA ARG A 257 2.39 21.12 7.31
C ARG A 257 2.84 22.36 6.55
N GLY A 258 1.97 23.34 6.35
CA GLY A 258 2.28 24.56 5.60
C GLY A 258 2.59 24.30 4.11
N LEU A 259 2.04 23.24 3.53
CA LEU A 259 2.26 22.84 2.14
C LEU A 259 1.27 23.55 1.21
N GLY A 260 1.76 24.03 0.06
CA GLY A 260 0.91 24.59 -0.98
C GLY A 260 0.00 23.53 -1.61
N LYS A 261 -1.29 23.86 -1.80
CA LYS A 261 -2.29 22.94 -2.36
C LYS A 261 -3.19 23.62 -3.38
N ILE A 262 -3.63 22.86 -4.37
CA ILE A 262 -4.66 23.22 -5.35
C ILE A 262 -5.89 22.35 -5.04
N GLU A 263 -6.99 22.99 -4.68
CA GLU A 263 -8.21 22.28 -4.33
C GLU A 263 -9.04 21.98 -5.58
N PHE A 264 -9.50 20.74 -5.69
CA PHE A 264 -10.41 20.26 -6.71
C PHE A 264 -11.73 19.87 -6.07
N GLU A 265 -12.84 20.15 -6.76
CA GLU A 265 -14.19 19.83 -6.28
C GLU A 265 -14.43 18.31 -6.13
N SER A 266 -13.68 17.47 -6.84
CA SER A 266 -13.74 16.01 -6.72
C SER A 266 -12.39 15.34 -6.92
N LEU A 267 -12.28 14.11 -6.43
CA LEU A 267 -11.11 13.24 -6.63
C LEU A 267 -10.85 13.01 -8.13
N GLU A 268 -11.90 12.75 -8.91
CA GLU A 268 -11.82 12.50 -10.36
C GLU A 268 -11.23 13.69 -11.12
N MET A 269 -11.70 14.91 -10.83
CA MET A 269 -11.16 16.12 -11.45
C MET A 269 -9.67 16.31 -11.14
N GLY A 270 -9.27 16.06 -9.90
CA GLY A 270 -7.87 16.11 -9.50
C GLY A 270 -7.01 15.05 -10.19
N MET A 271 -7.53 13.84 -10.36
CA MET A 271 -6.84 12.74 -11.05
C MET A 271 -6.70 12.99 -12.55
N ASP A 272 -7.71 13.60 -13.18
CA ASP A 272 -7.64 14.02 -14.59
C ASP A 272 -6.58 15.12 -14.79
N ALA A 273 -6.51 16.11 -13.89
CA ALA A 273 -5.47 17.14 -13.89
C ALA A 273 -4.07 16.55 -13.70
N LEU A 274 -3.93 15.53 -12.84
CA LEU A 274 -2.67 14.80 -12.65
C LEU A 274 -2.24 14.05 -13.93
N LYS A 275 -3.18 13.38 -14.60
CA LYS A 275 -2.93 12.68 -15.86
C LYS A 275 -2.50 13.65 -16.96
N ALA A 276 -3.17 14.80 -17.04
CA ALA A 276 -2.86 15.88 -17.97
C ALA A 276 -1.50 16.55 -17.70
N GLY A 277 -0.96 16.41 -16.49
CA GLY A 277 0.30 17.02 -16.07
C GLY A 277 0.17 18.48 -15.61
N GLU A 278 -1.05 18.92 -15.29
CA GLU A 278 -1.31 20.26 -14.73
C GLU A 278 -0.81 20.37 -13.28
N ILE A 279 -0.91 19.25 -12.56
CA ILE A 279 -0.34 19.01 -11.23
C ILE A 279 0.65 17.84 -11.30
N HIS A 280 1.58 17.80 -10.33
CA HIS A 280 2.63 16.77 -10.28
C HIS A 280 2.31 15.65 -9.28
N ALA A 281 1.51 15.98 -8.27
CA ALA A 281 1.13 15.08 -7.20
C ALA A 281 -0.34 15.34 -6.83
N PHE A 282 -1.03 14.28 -6.39
CA PHE A 282 -2.37 14.38 -5.82
C PHE A 282 -2.41 13.63 -4.49
N VAL A 283 -2.89 14.27 -3.43
CA VAL A 283 -2.96 13.66 -2.08
C VAL A 283 -4.41 13.30 -1.76
N HIS A 284 -4.65 12.04 -1.41
CA HIS A 284 -5.96 11.54 -1.02
C HIS A 284 -5.85 10.25 -0.20
N ASP A 285 -6.97 9.81 0.37
CA ASP A 285 -7.17 8.50 0.96
C ASP A 285 -6.65 7.35 0.06
N LYS A 286 -5.67 6.61 0.58
CA LYS A 286 -5.04 5.48 -0.12
C LYS A 286 -6.02 4.43 -0.65
N PRO A 287 -7.02 3.93 0.11
CA PRO A 287 -7.91 2.87 -0.39
C PRO A 287 -8.83 3.36 -1.52
N ILE A 288 -9.34 4.59 -1.43
CA ILE A 288 -10.21 5.19 -2.45
C ILE A 288 -9.40 5.41 -3.73
N MET A 289 -8.22 6.03 -3.59
CA MET A 289 -7.33 6.32 -4.70
C MET A 289 -6.87 5.05 -5.43
N LYS A 290 -6.48 4.00 -4.70
CA LYS A 290 -6.13 2.70 -5.32
C LYS A 290 -7.29 2.10 -6.10
N HIS A 291 -8.51 2.20 -5.59
CA HIS A 291 -9.69 1.66 -6.26
C HIS A 291 -10.01 2.40 -7.56
N ILE A 292 -9.92 3.73 -7.57
CA ILE A 292 -10.19 4.53 -8.77
C ILE A 292 -9.07 4.33 -9.81
N ILE A 293 -7.81 4.31 -9.37
CA ILE A 293 -6.67 4.10 -10.27
C ILE A 293 -6.78 2.75 -10.96
N SER A 294 -7.12 1.66 -10.25
CA SER A 294 -7.22 0.34 -10.86
C SER A 294 -8.32 0.23 -11.92
N LYS A 295 -9.38 1.04 -11.82
CA LYS A 295 -10.50 1.06 -12.77
C LYS A 295 -10.31 2.02 -13.94
N GLN A 296 -9.79 3.22 -13.70
CA GLN A 296 -9.86 4.33 -14.68
C GLN A 296 -8.49 4.84 -15.12
N TYR A 297 -7.45 4.67 -14.30
CA TYR A 297 -6.11 5.27 -14.53
C TYR A 297 -4.98 4.24 -14.57
N ALA A 298 -5.32 2.96 -14.74
CA ALA A 298 -4.37 1.85 -14.72
C ALA A 298 -3.26 2.07 -15.76
N GLY A 299 -2.00 2.00 -15.30
CA GLY A 299 -0.82 2.20 -16.15
C GLY A 299 -0.51 3.65 -16.52
N SER A 300 -1.25 4.63 -16.01
CA SER A 300 -0.97 6.07 -16.23
C SER A 300 -0.69 6.85 -14.95
N ILE A 301 -1.18 6.36 -13.81
CA ILE A 301 -0.98 6.95 -12.49
C ILE A 301 -0.58 5.83 -11.53
N GLU A 302 0.33 6.13 -10.62
CA GLU A 302 0.74 5.24 -9.55
C GLU A 302 0.53 5.87 -8.18
N VAL A 303 0.32 5.02 -7.16
CA VAL A 303 0.23 5.45 -5.76
C VAL A 303 1.56 5.17 -5.08
N LEU A 304 2.13 6.22 -4.49
CA LEU A 304 3.39 6.13 -3.76
C LEU A 304 3.20 5.43 -2.42
N ASN A 305 4.16 4.59 -2.08
CA ASN A 305 4.18 3.92 -0.79
C ASN A 305 4.92 4.78 0.25
N LEU A 306 4.46 6.01 0.45
CA LEU A 306 4.99 6.92 1.46
C LEU A 306 4.07 6.95 2.68
N PRO A 307 4.62 6.85 3.91
CA PRO A 307 3.82 7.04 5.12
C PRO A 307 3.53 8.54 5.29
N LEU A 308 2.29 8.96 5.07
CA LEU A 308 1.87 10.35 5.30
C LEU A 308 1.34 10.54 6.71
N ASN A 309 0.11 10.09 6.94
CA ASN A 309 -0.56 10.04 8.23
C ASN A 309 -1.45 8.79 8.27
N LYS A 310 -1.57 8.19 9.45
CA LYS A 310 -2.60 7.18 9.70
C LYS A 310 -3.94 7.90 9.87
N GLU A 311 -4.97 7.36 9.26
CA GLU A 311 -6.33 7.84 9.44
C GLU A 311 -7.21 6.74 9.99
N LEU A 312 -8.15 7.11 10.84
CA LEU A 312 -9.12 6.20 11.42
C LEU A 312 -10.48 6.54 10.84
N TYR A 313 -11.10 5.58 10.15
CA TYR A 313 -12.47 5.75 9.69
C TYR A 313 -13.45 5.24 10.72
N ALA A 314 -14.45 6.06 11.00
CA ALA A 314 -15.50 5.79 11.96
C ALA A 314 -16.83 6.36 11.47
N PHE A 315 -17.90 5.97 12.15
CA PHE A 315 -19.23 6.51 11.89
C PHE A 315 -19.42 7.77 12.75
N PRO A 316 -19.59 8.96 12.14
CA PRO A 316 -19.89 10.18 12.87
C PRO A 316 -21.30 10.15 13.44
N VAL A 317 -21.47 10.71 14.64
CA VAL A 317 -22.74 10.80 15.36
C VAL A 317 -22.84 12.17 16.01
N ASN A 318 -24.05 12.72 16.07
CA ASN A 318 -24.32 13.96 16.79
C ASN A 318 -23.82 13.90 18.24
N GLU A 319 -23.30 15.01 18.76
CA GLU A 319 -22.78 15.09 20.14
C GLU A 319 -23.82 14.78 21.23
N ASN A 320 -25.10 15.00 20.92
CA ASN A 320 -26.23 14.78 21.82
C ASN A 320 -26.70 13.32 21.84
N ASN A 321 -26.35 12.51 20.84
CA ASN A 321 -26.83 11.13 20.68
C ASN A 321 -25.88 10.08 21.29
N ARG A 322 -25.48 10.31 22.55
CA ARG A 322 -24.51 9.44 23.26
C ARG A 322 -25.00 8.02 23.48
N GLU A 323 -26.28 7.84 23.76
CA GLU A 323 -26.86 6.51 23.99
C GLU A 323 -26.81 5.64 22.72
N PHE A 324 -27.17 6.23 21.58
CA PHE A 324 -27.05 5.58 20.27
C PHE A 324 -25.59 5.19 19.99
N LEU A 325 -24.66 6.13 20.19
CA LEU A 325 -23.23 5.91 19.97
C LEU A 325 -22.68 4.75 20.80
N GLU A 326 -23.01 4.70 22.10
CA GLU A 326 -22.54 3.67 23.02
C GLU A 326 -23.09 2.28 22.64
N ASN A 327 -24.38 2.18 22.31
CA ASN A 327 -24.97 0.93 21.83
C ASN A 327 -24.32 0.48 20.51
N PHE A 328 -24.13 1.41 19.58
CA PHE A 328 -23.51 1.15 18.29
C PHE A 328 -22.06 0.69 18.44
N ASN A 329 -21.28 1.32 19.33
CA ASN A 329 -19.91 0.92 19.65
C ASN A 329 -19.82 -0.50 20.21
N ARG A 330 -20.75 -0.91 21.10
CA ARG A 330 -20.78 -2.28 21.61
C ARG A 330 -20.97 -3.31 20.50
N LYS A 331 -21.82 -3.02 19.51
CA LYS A 331 -22.02 -3.88 18.34
C LYS A 331 -20.78 -3.91 17.43
N ILE A 332 -20.13 -2.76 17.20
CA ILE A 332 -18.87 -2.67 16.44
C ILE A 332 -17.78 -3.51 17.11
N VAL A 333 -17.56 -3.34 18.42
CA VAL A 333 -16.55 -4.10 19.17
C VAL A 333 -16.83 -5.60 19.08
N LYS A 334 -18.09 -6.03 19.23
CA LYS A 334 -18.48 -7.43 19.05
C LYS A 334 -18.11 -7.95 17.65
N MET A 335 -18.31 -7.18 16.58
CA MET A 335 -17.93 -7.57 15.22
C MET A 335 -16.41 -7.65 15.01
N ILE A 336 -15.64 -6.82 15.71
CA ILE A 336 -14.18 -6.88 15.72
C ILE A 336 -13.75 -8.20 16.38
N GLU A 337 -14.28 -8.52 17.56
CA GLU A 337 -13.95 -9.72 18.32
C GLU A 337 -14.32 -11.02 17.59
N THR A 338 -15.46 -11.06 16.91
CA THR A 338 -15.89 -12.23 16.11
C THR A 338 -15.12 -12.36 14.79
N GLY A 339 -14.35 -11.35 14.41
CA GLY A 339 -13.62 -11.28 13.13
C GLY A 339 -14.52 -11.06 11.91
N GLU A 340 -15.79 -10.76 12.10
CA GLU A 340 -16.76 -10.49 11.03
C GLU A 340 -16.42 -9.20 10.28
N MET A 341 -16.01 -8.16 11.01
CA MET A 341 -15.54 -6.90 10.41
C MET A 341 -14.41 -7.12 9.41
N ARG A 342 -13.41 -7.94 9.80
CA ARG A 342 -12.28 -8.28 8.93
C ARG A 342 -12.72 -9.03 7.67
N LYS A 343 -13.72 -9.93 7.77
CA LYS A 343 -14.26 -10.65 6.61
C LYS A 343 -14.89 -9.69 5.61
N ILE A 344 -15.69 -8.74 6.09
CA ILE A 344 -16.35 -7.72 5.25
C ILE A 344 -15.30 -6.84 4.58
N ILE A 345 -14.33 -6.31 5.31
CA ILE A 345 -13.28 -5.45 4.75
C ILE A 345 -12.48 -6.19 3.66
N ASN A 346 -12.07 -7.43 3.93
CA ASN A 346 -11.28 -8.23 2.99
C ASN A 346 -12.04 -8.55 1.69
N LYS A 347 -13.36 -8.72 1.75
CA LYS A 347 -14.22 -8.94 0.56
C LYS A 347 -14.07 -7.82 -0.48
N TYR A 348 -13.79 -6.59 -0.05
CA TYR A 348 -13.71 -5.42 -0.92
C TYR A 348 -12.28 -4.94 -1.20
N LEU A 349 -11.34 -5.12 -0.27
CA LEU A 349 -9.97 -4.57 -0.40
C LEU A 349 -8.91 -5.54 -0.92
N LEU A 350 -9.15 -6.85 -0.88
CA LEU A 350 -8.20 -7.88 -1.35
C LEU A 350 -8.54 -8.45 -2.73
N LYS A 351 -9.30 -7.71 -3.54
CA LYS A 351 -9.62 -8.08 -4.92
C LYS A 351 -8.65 -7.50 -5.93
#